data_AF-A0A239CNQ2-F1
#
_entry.id   AF-A0A239CNQ2-F1
#
_cell.length_a   1.000
_cell.length_b   1.000
_cell.length_c   1.000
_cell.angle_alpha   90.00
_cell.angle_beta   90.00
_cell.angle_gamma   90.00
#
_symmetry.space_group_name_H-M   'P 1'
#
loop_
_entity.id
_entity.type
_entity.pdbx_description
1 polymer ?
#
loop_
_entity_poly.entity_id
_entity_poly.type
_entity_poly.pdbx_seq_one_letter_code
_entity_poly.pdbx_strand_id
1 'polypeptide(L)'
;MADVRFTNSHGSRVFVAYMRLDHDCGFCGDPWDVRGWVVLDPGETETRPNDTGNRWFYYYAEGEDGSVWAGPFPAEVRQARFDKCACLGVLQGGVNPYHEVGMRQLDLDRFGGVTFT
;
A
#
# COMPACT_ATOMS: atom_id res chain seq x y z
N MET A 1 -10.68 3.65 -16.15
CA MET A 1 -10.10 3.40 -14.81
C MET A 1 -8.59 3.43 -14.99
N ALA A 2 -7.87 4.15 -14.13
CA ALA A 2 -6.42 4.23 -14.21
C ALA A 2 -5.83 3.27 -13.17
N ASP A 3 -5.10 2.26 -13.65
CA ASP A 3 -4.31 1.38 -12.80
C ASP A 3 -3.16 2.16 -12.16
N VAL A 4 -2.65 1.67 -11.03
CA VAL A 4 -1.56 2.31 -10.30
C VAL A 4 -0.25 1.63 -10.61
N ARG A 5 0.70 2.39 -11.14
CA ARG A 5 2.04 1.89 -11.45
C ARG A 5 3.02 2.22 -10.31
N PHE A 6 3.73 1.22 -9.82
CA PHE A 6 4.81 1.39 -8.86
C PHE A 6 6.13 1.07 -9.56
N THR A 7 6.99 2.08 -9.72
CA THR A 7 8.31 1.92 -10.34
C THR A 7 9.40 2.11 -9.29
N ASN A 8 10.28 1.13 -9.16
CA ASN A 8 11.49 1.26 -8.36
C ASN A 8 12.63 1.81 -9.21
N SER A 9 12.99 3.08 -9.01
CA SER A 9 14.22 3.70 -9.56
C SER A 9 15.29 3.90 -8.48
N HIS A 10 15.07 3.33 -7.30
CA HIS A 10 16.00 3.37 -6.18
C HIS A 10 17.05 2.26 -6.33
N GLY A 11 18.22 2.44 -5.72
CA GLY A 11 19.36 1.51 -5.84
C GLY A 11 19.17 0.17 -5.11
N SER A 12 18.15 0.09 -4.25
CA SER A 12 17.85 -1.05 -3.39
C SER A 12 16.45 -1.59 -3.66
N ARG A 13 16.19 -2.82 -3.22
CA ARG A 13 14.85 -3.43 -3.29
C ARG A 13 13.85 -2.61 -2.47
N VAL A 14 12.68 -2.35 -3.04
CA VAL A 14 11.60 -1.60 -2.40
C VAL A 14 10.41 -2.52 -2.15
N PHE A 15 9.87 -2.46 -0.94
CA PHE A 15 8.66 -3.14 -0.52
C PHE A 15 7.53 -2.11 -0.42
N VAL A 16 6.45 -2.32 -1.17
CA VAL A 16 5.31 -1.39 -1.21
C VAL A 16 4.07 -2.05 -0.59
N ALA A 17 3.50 -1.41 0.41
CA ALA A 17 2.15 -1.63 0.87
C ALA A 17 1.25 -0.54 0.28
N TYR A 18 0.02 -0.89 -0.07
CA TYR A 18 -0.94 0.08 -0.60
C TYR A 18 -2.33 -0.17 -0.05
N MET A 19 -3.09 0.91 0.03
CA MET A 19 -4.49 0.90 0.41
C MET A 19 -5.33 1.45 -0.73
N ARG A 20 -6.34 0.69 -1.12
CA ARG A 20 -7.29 1.03 -2.19
C ARG A 20 -8.71 0.89 -1.68
N LEU A 21 -9.65 1.55 -2.35
CA LEU A 21 -11.06 1.34 -2.06
C LEU A 21 -11.48 -0.03 -2.59
N ASP A 22 -12.10 -0.83 -1.74
CA ASP A 22 -12.69 -2.13 -2.07
C ASP A 22 -14.08 -2.22 -1.42
N HIS A 23 -15.12 -2.41 -2.24
CA HIS A 23 -16.50 -2.47 -1.75
C HIS A 23 -16.77 -3.75 -0.96
N ASP A 24 -15.96 -4.80 -1.17
CA ASP A 24 -16.04 -6.03 -0.40
C ASP A 24 -15.61 -5.82 1.06
N CYS A 25 -14.89 -4.73 1.36
CA CYS A 25 -14.53 -4.33 2.72
C CYS A 25 -15.59 -3.47 3.42
N GLY A 26 -16.66 -3.05 2.74
CA GLY A 26 -17.69 -2.19 3.34
C GLY A 26 -18.43 -2.80 4.54
N PHE A 27 -18.39 -4.12 4.72
CA PHE A 27 -19.15 -4.83 5.77
C PHE A 27 -18.71 -4.49 7.21
N CYS A 28 -17.50 -4.01 7.39
CA CYS A 28 -16.90 -3.74 8.71
C CYS A 28 -16.82 -2.23 9.04
N GLY A 29 -17.38 -1.36 8.19
CA GLY A 29 -17.40 0.08 8.40
C GLY A 29 -16.33 0.88 7.65
N ASP A 30 -15.25 0.25 7.18
CA ASP A 30 -14.25 0.88 6.32
C ASP A 30 -14.15 0.19 4.95
N PRO A 31 -14.54 0.86 3.85
CA PRO A 31 -14.49 0.29 2.49
C PRO A 31 -13.08 0.29 1.90
N TRP A 32 -12.05 0.27 2.75
CA TRP A 32 -10.65 0.31 2.33
C TRP A 32 -10.01 -1.05 2.53
N ASP A 33 -9.21 -1.44 1.56
CA ASP A 33 -8.44 -2.68 1.55
C ASP A 33 -6.96 -2.34 1.51
N VAL A 34 -6.19 -2.97 2.39
CA VAL A 34 -4.76 -2.77 2.60
C VAL A 34 -4.04 -4.05 2.18
N ARG A 35 -3.19 -3.92 1.16
CA ARG A 35 -2.42 -5.02 0.59
C ARG A 35 -0.93 -4.73 0.61
N GLY A 36 -0.14 -5.76 0.80
CA GLY A 36 1.31 -5.68 0.75
C GLY A 36 1.94 -7.07 0.82
N TRP A 37 3.25 -7.23 0.69
CA TRP A 37 4.19 -6.29 0.12
C TRP A 37 4.34 -6.61 -1.36
N VAL A 38 4.21 -5.58 -2.20
CA VAL A 38 4.70 -5.63 -3.57
C VAL A 38 6.20 -5.44 -3.49
N VAL A 39 6.94 -6.46 -3.86
CA VAL A 39 8.41 -6.40 -3.90
C VAL A 39 8.79 -5.90 -5.29
N LEU A 40 9.64 -4.87 -5.32
CA LEU A 40 10.18 -4.29 -6.54
C LEU A 40 11.70 -4.31 -6.46
N ASP A 41 12.35 -5.06 -7.34
CA ASP A 41 13.80 -4.99 -7.53
C ASP A 41 14.20 -3.66 -8.21
N PRO A 42 15.47 -3.22 -8.09
CA PRO A 42 15.93 -1.98 -8.74
C PRO A 42 15.65 -1.97 -10.25
N GLY A 43 14.94 -0.95 -10.72
CA GLY A 43 14.48 -0.81 -12.11
C GLY A 43 13.14 -1.49 -12.42
N GLU A 44 12.57 -2.26 -11.50
CA GLU A 44 11.32 -2.97 -11.70
C GLU A 44 10.10 -2.05 -11.66
N THR A 45 9.05 -2.44 -12.39
CA THR A 45 7.79 -1.74 -12.40
C THR A 45 6.65 -2.73 -12.32
N GLU A 46 5.83 -2.62 -11.28
CA GLU A 46 4.60 -3.39 -11.11
C GLU A 46 3.38 -2.48 -11.27
N THR A 47 2.29 -3.03 -11.81
CA THR A 47 1.03 -2.32 -11.93
C THR A 47 -0.04 -3.03 -11.08
N ARG A 48 -0.84 -2.25 -10.36
CA ARG A 48 -1.93 -2.75 -9.53
C ARG A 48 -3.27 -2.21 -10.03
N PRO A 49 -4.28 -3.10 -10.16
CA PRO A 49 -5.56 -2.68 -10.67
C PRO A 49 -6.27 -1.77 -9.67
N ASN A 50 -6.99 -0.78 -10.21
CA ASN A 50 -7.88 0.09 -9.45
C ASN A 50 -9.33 -0.21 -9.85
N ASP A 51 -9.82 -1.38 -9.42
CA ASP A 51 -11.10 -1.96 -9.86
C ASP A 51 -12.32 -1.10 -9.49
N THR A 52 -12.23 -0.35 -8.40
CA THR A 52 -13.30 0.57 -7.96
C THR A 52 -13.29 1.89 -8.72
N GLY A 53 -12.25 2.16 -9.54
CA GLY A 53 -12.07 3.42 -10.24
C GLY A 53 -11.92 4.62 -9.30
N ASN A 54 -11.59 4.39 -8.03
CA ASN A 54 -11.49 5.44 -7.03
C ASN A 54 -10.27 6.32 -7.31
N ARG A 55 -10.41 7.64 -7.20
CA ARG A 55 -9.30 8.57 -7.43
C ARG A 55 -8.20 8.49 -6.38
N TRP A 56 -8.57 8.04 -5.17
CA TRP A 56 -7.67 8.04 -4.04
C TRP A 56 -7.03 6.68 -3.85
N PHE A 57 -5.71 6.65 -3.91
CA PHE A 57 -4.88 5.53 -3.50
C PHE A 57 -4.00 5.97 -2.35
N TYR A 58 -3.58 5.05 -1.50
CA TYR A 58 -2.57 5.33 -0.50
C TYR A 58 -1.49 4.28 -0.60
N TYR A 59 -0.25 4.67 -0.34
CA TYR A 59 0.87 3.76 -0.39
C TYR A 59 1.86 4.06 0.73
N TYR A 60 2.51 3.02 1.22
CA TYR A 60 3.70 3.08 2.04
C TYR A 60 4.76 2.26 1.33
N ALA A 61 5.99 2.74 1.27
CA ALA A 61 7.08 1.94 0.76
C ALA A 61 8.30 2.03 1.66
N GLU A 62 9.06 0.96 1.71
CA GLU A 62 10.34 0.89 2.41
C GLU A 62 11.39 0.21 1.56
N GLY A 63 12.59 0.76 1.56
CA GLY A 63 13.76 0.21 0.92
C GLY A 63 14.49 -0.73 1.88
N GLU A 64 15.12 -1.76 1.32
CA GLU A 64 15.99 -2.68 2.08
C GLU A 64 17.19 -1.97 2.74
N ASP A 65 17.55 -0.79 2.24
CA ASP A 65 18.58 0.10 2.78
C ASP A 65 18.11 0.98 3.95
N GLY A 66 16.82 0.92 4.31
CA GLY A 66 16.19 1.76 5.32
C GLY A 66 15.56 3.04 4.79
N SER A 67 15.52 3.25 3.46
CA SER A 67 14.75 4.33 2.85
C SER A 67 13.25 4.14 3.11
N VAL A 68 12.50 5.21 3.42
CA VAL A 68 11.06 5.10 3.71
C VAL A 68 10.28 6.20 2.99
N TRP A 69 9.23 5.80 2.28
CA TRP A 69 8.25 6.68 1.64
C TRP A 69 6.92 6.56 2.38
N ALA A 70 6.78 7.39 3.41
CA ALA A 70 5.60 7.46 4.25
C ALA A 70 4.81 8.77 4.05
N GLY A 71 3.61 8.83 4.63
CA GLY A 71 2.73 10.00 4.67
C GLY A 71 1.93 10.08 5.97
N PRO A 72 0.96 11.01 6.06
CA PRO A 72 0.29 11.30 7.33
C PRO A 72 -0.89 10.37 7.66
N PHE A 73 -1.25 9.42 6.78
CA PHE A 73 -2.43 8.58 6.98
C PHE A 73 -2.04 7.26 7.65
N PRO A 74 -2.39 7.02 8.92
CA PRO A 74 -2.01 5.78 9.60
C PRO A 74 -2.73 4.58 8.98
N ALA A 75 -2.00 3.49 8.81
CA ALA A 75 -2.52 2.19 8.43
C ALA A 75 -1.70 1.06 9.06
N GLU A 76 -2.34 -0.05 9.37
CA GLU A 76 -1.67 -1.21 9.97
C GLU A 76 -1.16 -2.18 8.90
N VAL A 77 0.14 -2.45 8.90
CA VAL A 77 0.80 -3.39 7.98
C VAL A 77 1.57 -4.44 8.77
N ARG A 78 1.72 -5.66 8.23
CA ARG A 78 2.55 -6.73 8.82
C ARG A 78 3.78 -6.95 7.97
N GLN A 79 4.87 -7.45 8.53
CA GLN A 79 6.11 -7.70 7.77
C GLN A 79 5.95 -8.79 6.68
N ALA A 80 5.10 -9.80 6.90
CA ALA A 80 4.78 -10.79 5.88
C ALA A 80 3.79 -10.23 4.84
N ARG A 81 3.76 -10.76 3.61
CA ARG A 81 2.71 -10.39 2.63
C ARG A 81 1.31 -10.54 3.23
N PHE A 82 0.39 -9.62 2.95
CA PHE A 82 -0.95 -9.51 3.52
C PHE A 82 -1.96 -8.90 2.55
N ASP A 83 -3.23 -9.20 2.81
CA ASP A 83 -4.40 -8.67 2.12
C ASP A 83 -5.51 -8.63 3.18
N LYS A 84 -6.01 -7.43 3.50
CA LYS A 84 -7.02 -7.23 4.55
C LYS A 84 -7.77 -5.92 4.39
N CYS A 85 -9.02 -5.92 4.84
CA CYS A 85 -9.76 -4.67 5.04
C CYS A 85 -9.13 -3.82 6.17
N ALA A 86 -9.13 -2.49 6.00
CA ALA A 86 -8.50 -1.53 6.91
C ALA A 86 -9.11 -1.58 8.32
N CYS A 87 -10.42 -1.75 8.42
CA CYS A 87 -11.19 -1.95 9.67
C CYS A 87 -10.77 -3.20 10.45
N LEU A 88 -10.20 -4.21 9.79
CA LEU A 88 -9.80 -5.45 10.42
C LEU A 88 -8.42 -5.24 11.05
N GLY A 89 -8.40 -4.52 12.17
CA GLY A 89 -7.29 -4.58 13.10
C GLY A 89 -7.19 -5.99 13.64
N VAL A 90 -6.16 -6.75 13.24
CA VAL A 90 -6.10 -8.18 13.55
C VAL A 90 -5.26 -8.40 14.79
N LEU A 91 -5.91 -8.58 15.93
CA LEU A 91 -5.33 -9.34 17.03
C LEU A 91 -5.35 -10.83 16.64
N GLN A 92 -4.26 -11.34 16.05
CA GLN A 92 -4.10 -12.79 15.92
C GLN A 92 -3.56 -13.35 17.23
N GLY A 93 -4.43 -13.94 18.05
CA GLY A 93 -4.02 -14.74 19.22
C GLY A 93 -3.29 -13.95 20.32
N GLY A 94 -3.50 -12.63 20.41
CA GLY A 94 -2.94 -11.78 21.48
C GLY A 94 -1.56 -11.17 21.19
N VAL A 95 -0.94 -11.47 20.04
CA VAL A 95 0.23 -10.74 19.54
C VAL A 95 -0.24 -9.90 18.36
N ASN A 96 0.10 -8.62 18.32
CA ASN A 96 -0.15 -7.78 17.15
C ASN A 96 1.07 -7.88 16.22
N PRO A 97 1.07 -8.71 15.16
CA PRO A 97 2.16 -8.74 14.19
C PRO A 97 2.13 -7.53 13.25
N TYR A 98 1.12 -6.66 13.38
CA TYR A 98 1.00 -5.43 12.62
C TYR A 98 1.67 -4.30 13.38
N HIS A 99 2.28 -3.41 12.62
CA HIS A 99 2.76 -2.12 13.08
C HIS A 99 2.07 -1.03 12.27
N GLU A 100 1.86 0.11 12.90
CA GLU A 100 1.29 1.27 12.25
C GLU A 100 2.36 1.94 11.37
N VAL A 101 2.01 2.18 10.11
CA VAL A 101 2.81 2.97 9.18
C VAL A 101 2.00 4.13 8.65
N GLY A 102 2.69 5.22 8.32
CA GLY A 102 2.08 6.35 7.66
C GLY A 102 2.02 6.12 6.16
N MET A 103 0.84 5.90 5.60
CA MET A 103 0.63 5.86 4.16
C MET A 103 0.54 7.27 3.58
N ARG A 104 1.10 7.42 2.38
CA ARG A 104 1.06 8.62 1.56
C ARG A 104 -0.09 8.52 0.57
N GLN A 105 -0.89 9.58 0.54
CA GLN A 105 -1.98 9.71 -0.43
C GLN A 105 -1.44 9.95 -1.84
N LEU A 106 -2.03 9.28 -2.81
CA LEU A 106 -1.80 9.39 -4.24
C LEU A 106 -3.13 9.73 -4.93
N ASP A 107 -3.10 10.81 -5.70
CA ASP A 107 -4.23 11.25 -6.52
C ASP A 107 -4.09 10.70 -7.94
N LEU A 108 -4.92 9.71 -8.28
CA LEU A 108 -4.87 9.00 -9.55
C LEU A 108 -5.43 9.80 -10.74
N ASP A 109 -6.17 10.90 -10.48
CA ASP A 109 -6.56 11.82 -11.55
C ASP A 109 -5.36 12.65 -12.04
N ARG A 110 -4.34 12.78 -11.20
CA ARG A 110 -3.13 13.57 -11.48
C ARG A 110 -1.91 12.71 -11.78
N PHE A 111 -1.82 11.52 -11.19
CA PHE A 111 -0.66 10.65 -11.27
C PHE A 111 -1.08 9.20 -11.53
N GLY A 112 -0.59 8.58 -12.61
CA GLY A 112 -0.84 7.15 -12.88
C GLY A 112 -0.01 6.19 -12.00
N GLY A 113 0.72 6.69 -11.01
CA GLY A 113 1.67 5.88 -10.26
C GLY A 113 2.71 6.67 -9.47
N VAL A 114 3.64 5.93 -8.88
CA VAL A 114 4.74 6.44 -8.05
C VAL A 114 6.05 5.88 -8.59
N THR A 115 7.08 6.73 -8.64
CA THR A 115 8.46 6.31 -8.85
C THR A 115 9.23 6.53 -7.55
N PHE A 116 9.79 5.46 -6.99
CA PHE A 116 10.65 5.50 -5.82
C PHE A 116 12.07 5.79 -6.28
N THR A 117 12.70 6.81 -5.71
CA THR A 117 14.04 7.30 -6.08
C THR A 117 14.91 7.41 -4.86
#